data_AF-A0AAU4Z8U3-F1
#
_entry.id   AF-A0AAU4Z8U3-F1
#
_cell.length_a   1.000
_cell.length_b   1.000
_cell.length_c   1.000
_cell.angle_alpha   90.00
_cell.angle_beta   90.00
_cell.angle_gamma   90.00
#
_symmetry.space_group_name_H-M   'P 1'
#
loop_
_entity.id
_entity.type
_entity.pdbx_description
1 polymer ?
#
loop_
_entity_poly.entity_id
_entity_poly.type
_entity_poly.pdbx_seq_one_letter_code
_entity_poly.pdbx_strand_id
1 'polypeptide(L)'
;MNKDESKAVSEILHELSNTSHVQVRSSTELAAHVSEAADDEDEKRIDNGQGPLRRRTDYRAARNAPRSLTLTPWQIIHAIGLGAASARQGAGRGLAEHWGSLRYIQALEGNQGDYLQLSSEGRDLLRSYKATQSGEIGTGFASLLAEKLVRSRYPDHSVSVIPADVALKAGWALRSTSGTGARPEPLQRRPHFFVEAWQPGQPSKILLVSSKGTHSSVQQVHKQLSTASAHVESVHIGPYGTVPYLLIGTEIPKKESLALHILEAPGTTALRPSGKASEADLDLTLDQENRVADVVRHAERERTTIPGFQVLPESFAWFSIVLARTEAATLTAFTGGGKPTAQYLTKDQGRRHFQHDVHANTDRLRDAEHRIHDIDFLGTDHVYRLNGTRVEAFSGLKKSLYTHLHHGRVNEYRREVHELRDLWPGGSTAKQWSAVSIRADGTVLAIRLQEE
;
A
#
# COMPACT_ATOMS: atom_id res chain seq x y z
N MET A 1 -10.30 36.16 -19.63
CA MET A 1 -10.98 36.18 -18.32
C MET A 1 -11.96 35.00 -18.32
N ASN A 2 -11.47 33.78 -18.10
CA ASN A 2 -12.32 32.60 -17.96
C ASN A 2 -12.64 32.48 -16.47
N LYS A 3 -13.91 32.60 -16.10
CA LYS A 3 -14.37 32.06 -14.82
C LYS A 3 -14.16 30.55 -14.92
N ASP A 4 -13.24 30.01 -14.13
CA ASP A 4 -13.30 28.59 -13.76
C ASP A 4 -14.62 28.42 -13.02
N GLU A 5 -15.67 28.00 -13.74
CA GLU A 5 -16.87 27.50 -13.09
C GLU A 5 -16.48 26.20 -12.39
N SER A 6 -16.36 26.29 -11.07
CA SER A 6 -16.15 25.12 -10.23
C SER A 6 -17.23 24.07 -10.52
N LYS A 7 -16.82 22.84 -10.84
CA LYS A 7 -17.75 21.73 -11.10
C LYS A 7 -18.76 21.59 -9.95
N ALA A 8 -20.00 21.25 -10.30
CA ALA A 8 -21.04 20.99 -9.30
C ALA A 8 -20.67 19.77 -8.44
N VAL A 9 -20.99 19.81 -7.14
CA VAL A 9 -20.60 18.74 -6.22
C VAL A 9 -21.25 17.40 -6.56
N SER A 10 -22.50 17.41 -7.04
CA SER A 10 -23.17 16.22 -7.55
C SER A 10 -22.45 15.58 -8.74
N GLU A 11 -21.90 16.41 -9.65
CA GLU A 11 -21.11 15.95 -10.81
C GLU A 11 -19.80 15.30 -10.35
N ILE A 12 -19.07 15.95 -9.44
CA ILE A 12 -17.82 15.41 -8.87
C ILE A 12 -18.06 14.05 -8.21
N LEU A 13 -19.11 13.93 -7.40
CA LEU A 13 -19.43 12.67 -6.73
C LEU A 13 -19.85 11.56 -7.70
N HIS A 14 -20.49 11.93 -8.82
CA HIS A 14 -20.80 10.97 -9.88
C HIS A 14 -19.54 10.49 -10.59
N GLU A 15 -18.62 11.39 -10.95
CA GLU A 15 -17.32 11.06 -11.57
C GLU A 15 -16.49 10.09 -10.72
N LEU A 16 -16.55 10.20 -9.39
CA LEU A 16 -15.87 9.28 -8.47
C LEU A 16 -16.31 7.81 -8.64
N SER A 17 -17.56 7.58 -9.05
CA SER A 17 -18.15 6.26 -9.26
C SER A 17 -17.97 5.72 -10.68
N ASN A 18 -17.55 6.58 -11.62
CA ASN A 18 -17.41 6.21 -13.02
C ASN A 18 -16.21 5.30 -13.21
N THR A 19 -16.43 4.22 -13.94
CA THR A 19 -15.36 3.29 -14.29
C THR A 19 -14.47 3.93 -15.34
N SER A 20 -13.16 3.78 -15.17
CA SER A 20 -12.14 4.27 -16.09
C SER A 20 -10.98 3.29 -16.17
N HIS A 21 -10.07 3.55 -17.11
CA HIS A 21 -8.94 2.70 -17.43
C HIS A 21 -7.62 3.42 -17.20
N VAL A 22 -6.61 2.66 -16.79
CA VAL A 22 -5.22 3.11 -16.76
C VAL A 22 -4.38 2.11 -17.54
N GLN A 23 -3.59 2.61 -18.49
CA GLN A 23 -2.72 1.75 -19.29
C GLN A 23 -1.67 1.10 -18.40
N VAL A 24 -1.39 -0.18 -18.65
CA VAL A 24 -0.32 -0.91 -17.98
C VAL A 24 0.70 -1.34 -19.03
N ARG A 25 1.95 -0.90 -18.86
CA ARG A 25 3.07 -1.10 -19.77
C ARG A 25 4.08 -2.01 -19.10
N SER A 26 4.39 -3.11 -19.77
CA SER A 26 5.44 -4.04 -19.37
C SER A 26 6.06 -4.66 -20.60
N SER A 27 7.35 -4.46 -20.80
CA SER A 27 8.04 -4.98 -21.98
C SER A 27 9.52 -5.20 -21.73
N THR A 28 10.16 -5.92 -22.66
CA THR A 28 11.61 -6.13 -22.68
C THR A 28 12.37 -4.81 -22.86
N GLU A 29 11.81 -3.89 -23.65
CA GLU A 29 12.39 -2.57 -23.90
C GLU A 29 12.34 -1.72 -22.63
N LEU A 30 11.23 -1.77 -21.88
CA LEU A 30 11.15 -1.11 -20.57
C LEU A 30 12.24 -1.64 -19.63
N ALA A 31 12.44 -2.96 -19.57
CA ALA A 31 13.49 -3.54 -18.73
C ALA A 31 14.88 -3.05 -19.16
N ALA A 32 15.18 -3.04 -20.46
CA ALA A 32 16.45 -2.56 -21.01
C ALA A 32 16.70 -1.08 -20.67
N HIS A 33 15.71 -0.21 -20.84
CA HIS A 33 15.84 1.21 -20.49
C HIS A 33 16.00 1.47 -19.00
N VAL A 34 15.43 0.62 -18.13
CA VAL A 34 15.66 0.70 -16.69
C VAL A 34 17.08 0.27 -16.33
N SER A 35 17.65 -0.71 -17.04
CA SER A 35 19.05 -1.11 -16.87
C SER A 35 20.01 -0.02 -17.34
N GLU A 36 19.78 0.56 -18.52
CA GLU A 36 20.54 1.71 -19.03
C GLU A 36 20.50 2.89 -18.04
N ALA A 37 19.33 3.21 -17.49
CA ALA A 37 19.19 4.25 -16.48
C ALA A 37 19.90 3.93 -15.15
N ALA A 38 20.14 2.64 -14.85
CA ALA A 38 20.90 2.22 -13.68
C ALA A 38 22.40 2.37 -13.90
N ASP A 39 22.89 1.99 -15.07
CA ASP A 39 24.30 2.14 -15.46
C ASP A 39 24.68 3.64 -15.50
N ASP A 40 23.83 4.46 -16.11
CA ASP A 40 23.94 5.94 -16.11
C ASP A 40 23.99 6.56 -14.71
N GLU A 41 23.31 5.96 -13.74
CA GLU A 41 23.33 6.42 -12.34
C GLU A 41 24.62 6.00 -11.66
N ASP A 42 25.09 4.76 -11.91
CA ASP A 42 26.32 4.23 -11.34
C ASP A 42 27.56 4.96 -11.85
N GLU A 43 27.65 5.27 -13.14
CA GLU A 43 28.74 6.06 -13.70
C GLU A 43 28.84 7.41 -12.98
N LYS A 44 27.71 8.13 -12.86
CA LYS A 44 27.66 9.40 -12.14
C LYS A 44 28.04 9.25 -10.67
N ARG A 45 27.67 8.15 -10.02
CA ARG A 45 28.02 7.91 -8.61
C ARG A 45 29.51 7.57 -8.43
N ILE A 46 30.09 6.84 -9.37
CA ILE A 46 31.52 6.52 -9.41
C ILE A 46 32.32 7.81 -9.58
N ASP A 47 31.92 8.68 -10.51
CA ASP A 47 32.53 10.00 -10.72
C ASP A 47 32.46 10.88 -9.46
N ASN A 48 31.38 10.73 -8.67
CA ASN A 48 31.21 11.41 -7.38
C ASN A 48 31.88 10.70 -6.19
N GLY A 49 32.63 9.61 -6.40
CA GLY A 49 33.32 8.86 -5.35
C GLY A 49 32.42 8.04 -4.42
N GLN A 50 31.16 7.80 -4.79
CA GLN A 50 30.16 7.10 -3.98
C GLN A 50 30.05 5.59 -4.29
N GLY A 51 30.65 5.14 -5.39
CA GLY A 51 30.54 3.78 -5.90
C GLY A 51 29.14 3.43 -6.43
N PRO A 52 28.99 2.27 -7.09
CA PRO A 52 27.71 1.84 -7.65
C PRO A 52 26.67 1.60 -6.56
N LEU A 53 25.41 1.87 -6.87
CA LEU A 53 24.32 1.61 -5.94
C LEU A 53 23.96 0.12 -5.93
N ARG A 54 23.94 -0.50 -4.74
CA ARG A 54 23.49 -1.88 -4.59
C ARG A 54 22.01 -2.01 -4.98
N ARG A 55 21.74 -2.81 -6.01
CA ARG A 55 20.38 -3.01 -6.54
C ARG A 55 20.19 -4.41 -7.14
N ARG A 56 18.93 -4.82 -7.26
CA ARG A 56 18.53 -6.00 -8.05
C ARG A 56 18.48 -5.66 -9.53
N THR A 57 19.04 -6.52 -10.39
CA THR A 57 19.08 -6.32 -11.85
C THR A 57 18.45 -7.46 -12.64
N ASP A 58 17.89 -8.46 -11.95
CA ASP A 58 17.24 -9.63 -12.55
C ASP A 58 15.77 -9.42 -12.92
N TYR A 59 15.34 -8.15 -12.99
CA TYR A 59 13.99 -7.79 -13.38
C TYR A 59 13.76 -7.98 -14.89
N ARG A 60 12.52 -8.26 -15.27
CA ARG A 60 12.06 -8.48 -16.64
C ARG A 60 10.63 -8.00 -16.82
N ALA A 61 10.12 -8.07 -18.05
CA ALA A 61 8.71 -7.86 -18.33
C ALA A 61 7.83 -8.77 -17.43
N ALA A 62 6.82 -8.19 -16.82
CA ALA A 62 5.92 -8.87 -15.90
C ALA A 62 5.05 -9.89 -16.65
N ARG A 63 5.05 -11.13 -16.15
CA ARG A 63 4.25 -12.20 -16.74
C ARG A 63 2.76 -11.94 -16.50
N ASN A 64 1.98 -12.11 -17.56
CA ASN A 64 0.53 -11.88 -17.56
C ASN A 64 0.14 -10.49 -17.03
N ALA A 65 0.97 -9.47 -17.29
CA ALA A 65 0.58 -8.10 -16.98
C ALA A 65 -0.70 -7.75 -17.75
N PRO A 66 -1.76 -7.23 -17.08
CA PRO A 66 -2.94 -6.78 -17.80
C PRO A 66 -2.55 -5.64 -18.73
N ARG A 67 -3.26 -5.46 -19.84
CA ARG A 67 -3.05 -4.29 -20.73
C ARG A 67 -3.54 -2.99 -20.10
N SER A 68 -4.57 -3.09 -19.25
CA SER A 68 -5.12 -1.98 -18.50
C SER A 68 -5.66 -2.40 -17.14
N LEU A 69 -5.65 -1.46 -16.22
CA LEU A 69 -6.34 -1.55 -14.94
C LEU A 69 -7.68 -0.83 -15.09
N THR A 70 -8.78 -1.51 -14.77
CA THR A 70 -10.13 -0.94 -14.79
C THR A 70 -10.52 -0.67 -13.35
N LEU A 71 -10.86 0.58 -13.04
CA LEU A 71 -11.15 1.03 -11.69
C LEU A 71 -11.91 2.36 -11.70
N THR A 72 -12.42 2.78 -10.55
CA THR A 72 -12.96 4.13 -10.35
C THR A 72 -11.96 5.04 -9.63
N PRO A 73 -12.05 6.37 -9.77
CA PRO A 73 -11.26 7.30 -8.95
C PRO A 73 -11.42 7.01 -7.44
N TRP A 74 -12.62 6.63 -7.01
CA TRP A 74 -12.90 6.30 -5.62
C TRP A 74 -12.16 5.06 -5.12
N GLN A 75 -11.94 4.06 -5.97
CA GLN A 75 -11.11 2.90 -5.62
C GLN A 75 -9.65 3.26 -5.39
N ILE A 76 -9.11 4.24 -6.12
CA ILE A 76 -7.74 4.74 -5.90
C ILE A 76 -7.66 5.48 -4.56
N ILE A 77 -8.63 6.36 -4.28
CA ILE A 77 -8.69 7.10 -3.02
C ILE A 77 -8.79 6.12 -1.85
N HIS A 78 -9.59 5.06 -1.98
CA HIS A 78 -9.65 3.97 -0.99
C HIS A 78 -8.27 3.33 -0.76
N ALA A 79 -7.55 2.96 -1.82
CA ALA A 79 -6.21 2.37 -1.69
C ALA A 79 -5.19 3.34 -1.06
N ILE A 80 -5.26 4.64 -1.37
CA ILE A 80 -4.43 5.68 -0.74
C ILE A 80 -4.76 5.79 0.75
N GLY A 81 -6.06 5.83 1.09
CA GLY A 81 -6.54 5.93 2.48
C GLY A 81 -6.06 4.76 3.34
N LEU A 82 -6.14 3.53 2.83
CA LEU A 82 -5.63 2.33 3.50
C LEU A 82 -4.11 2.39 3.68
N GLY A 83 -3.36 2.73 2.64
CA GLY A 83 -1.91 2.87 2.72
C GLY A 83 -1.48 3.96 3.71
N ALA A 84 -2.24 5.06 3.80
CA ALA A 84 -1.97 6.17 4.71
C ALA A 84 -2.30 5.85 6.17
N ALA A 85 -3.37 5.07 6.43
CA ALA A 85 -3.87 4.76 7.78
C ALA A 85 -2.78 4.16 8.71
N SER A 86 -1.81 3.46 8.14
CA SER A 86 -0.70 2.81 8.84
C SER A 86 0.62 3.58 8.77
N ALA A 87 0.78 4.49 7.80
CA ALA A 87 2.07 5.04 7.41
C ALA A 87 2.63 6.13 8.36
N ARG A 88 1.83 6.76 9.24
CA ARG A 88 2.32 7.89 10.05
C ARG A 88 1.85 7.88 11.51
N GLN A 89 2.85 7.67 12.37
CA GLN A 89 2.75 7.47 13.81
C GLN A 89 2.74 8.83 14.55
N GLY A 90 1.61 9.53 14.52
CA GLY A 90 1.39 10.82 15.20
C GLY A 90 0.25 10.76 16.22
N ALA A 91 0.47 11.25 17.44
CA ALA A 91 -0.47 11.18 18.58
C ALA A 91 -1.78 12.00 18.41
N GLY A 92 -1.96 12.70 17.29
CA GLY A 92 -3.15 13.47 16.94
C GLY A 92 -3.81 13.07 15.60
N ARG A 93 -3.30 12.04 14.92
CA ARG A 93 -3.43 11.92 13.46
C ARG A 93 -4.06 10.62 12.92
N GLY A 94 -4.26 9.58 13.74
CA GLY A 94 -4.80 8.30 13.26
C GLY A 94 -6.15 8.40 12.54
N LEU A 95 -7.09 9.22 13.06
CA LEU A 95 -8.36 9.50 12.37
C LEU A 95 -8.16 10.41 11.15
N ALA A 96 -7.34 11.46 11.27
CA ALA A 96 -7.18 12.49 10.24
C ALA A 96 -6.40 12.02 8.99
N GLU A 97 -5.54 11.00 9.11
CA GLU A 97 -4.59 10.67 8.04
C GLU A 97 -5.20 9.86 6.89
N HIS A 98 -6.07 8.88 7.17
CA HIS A 98 -6.75 8.15 6.10
C HIS A 98 -7.74 9.07 5.37
N TRP A 99 -8.42 9.97 6.09
CA TRP A 99 -9.21 11.06 5.52
C TRP A 99 -8.39 12.06 4.71
N GLY A 100 -7.07 12.12 4.94
CA GLY A 100 -6.15 12.87 4.08
C GLY A 100 -6.20 12.45 2.62
N SER A 101 -6.64 11.23 2.29
CA SER A 101 -6.85 10.79 0.90
C SER A 101 -7.95 11.55 0.18
N LEU A 102 -8.94 12.11 0.90
CA LEU A 102 -10.08 12.84 0.32
C LEU A 102 -9.66 14.13 -0.40
N ARG A 103 -8.45 14.65 -0.14
CA ARG A 103 -7.88 15.77 -0.90
C ARG A 103 -7.66 15.45 -2.38
N TYR A 104 -7.71 14.18 -2.76
CA TYR A 104 -7.57 13.71 -4.13
C TYR A 104 -8.92 13.47 -4.84
N ILE A 105 -10.06 13.81 -4.22
CA ILE A 105 -11.39 13.61 -4.81
C ILE A 105 -11.55 14.26 -6.19
N GLN A 106 -11.00 15.46 -6.34
CA GLN A 106 -11.02 16.17 -7.61
C GLN A 106 -9.72 16.01 -8.40
N ALA A 107 -8.78 15.14 -7.99
CA ALA A 107 -7.46 15.09 -8.63
C ALA A 107 -7.44 14.31 -9.96
N LEU A 108 -8.39 13.39 -10.14
CA LEU A 108 -8.45 12.47 -11.26
C LEU A 108 -9.82 12.55 -11.93
N GLU A 109 -9.83 12.47 -13.25
CA GLU A 109 -11.05 12.41 -14.06
C GLU A 109 -10.85 11.44 -15.24
N GLY A 110 -11.94 10.91 -15.77
CA GLY A 110 -11.92 10.17 -17.04
C GLY A 110 -11.84 11.14 -18.22
N ASN A 111 -11.05 10.79 -19.24
CA ASN A 111 -11.07 11.50 -20.51
C ASN A 111 -12.14 10.93 -21.47
N GLN A 112 -12.25 11.47 -22.68
CA GLN A 112 -13.24 11.02 -23.69
C GLN A 112 -13.12 9.55 -24.10
N GLY A 113 -11.99 8.89 -23.83
CA GLY A 113 -11.77 7.46 -24.09
C GLY A 113 -11.85 6.61 -22.83
N ASP A 114 -12.45 7.13 -21.75
CA ASP A 114 -12.54 6.49 -20.44
C ASP A 114 -11.17 6.15 -19.81
N TYR A 115 -10.11 6.84 -20.20
CA TYR A 115 -8.81 6.72 -19.54
C TYR A 115 -8.63 7.80 -18.47
N LEU A 116 -8.13 7.42 -17.30
CA LEU A 116 -7.87 8.40 -16.25
C LEU A 116 -6.76 9.36 -16.66
N GLN A 117 -7.00 10.63 -16.35
CA GLN A 117 -6.05 11.73 -16.46
C GLN A 117 -6.09 12.59 -15.18
N LEU A 118 -5.14 13.52 -15.04
CA LEU A 118 -5.30 14.60 -14.06
C LEU A 118 -6.39 15.58 -14.55
N SER A 119 -7.29 15.94 -13.65
CA SER A 119 -8.27 17.03 -13.85
C SER A 119 -7.59 18.40 -13.86
N SER A 120 -8.36 19.46 -14.11
CA SER A 120 -7.94 20.86 -13.90
C SER A 120 -7.36 21.08 -12.50
N GLU A 121 -8.10 20.71 -11.47
CA GLU A 121 -7.74 20.84 -10.06
C GLU A 121 -6.50 20.00 -9.72
N GLY A 122 -6.40 18.79 -10.28
CA GLY A 122 -5.25 17.92 -10.11
C GLY A 122 -3.94 18.48 -10.70
N ARG A 123 -4.03 19.35 -11.72
CA ARG A 123 -2.87 19.98 -12.37
C ARG A 123 -2.38 21.22 -11.62
N ASP A 124 -3.26 21.91 -10.89
CA ASP A 124 -2.96 23.17 -10.21
C ASP A 124 -2.23 22.94 -8.87
N LEU A 125 -0.97 22.50 -8.97
CA LEU A 125 -0.13 22.25 -7.80
C LEU A 125 1.17 23.04 -7.81
N LEU A 126 1.45 23.67 -6.66
CA LEU A 126 2.78 24.15 -6.31
C LEU A 126 3.78 22.98 -6.27
N ARG A 127 5.04 23.23 -6.64
CA ARG A 127 6.09 22.20 -6.85
C ARG A 127 6.26 21.25 -5.64
N SER A 128 6.13 21.75 -4.41
CA SER A 128 6.24 20.95 -3.19
C SER A 128 5.06 19.97 -2.98
N TYR A 129 3.89 20.27 -3.55
CA TYR A 129 2.72 19.40 -3.49
C TYR A 129 2.77 18.31 -4.58
N LYS A 130 3.43 18.58 -5.72
CA LYS A 130 3.56 17.63 -6.84
C LYS A 130 4.28 16.34 -6.44
N ALA A 131 5.38 16.42 -5.69
CA ALA A 131 6.11 15.23 -5.26
C ALA A 131 5.28 14.37 -4.28
N THR A 132 4.54 15.01 -3.37
CA THR A 132 3.63 14.33 -2.44
C THR A 132 2.45 13.70 -3.19
N GLN A 133 1.83 14.43 -4.12
CA GLN A 133 0.74 13.91 -4.96
C GLN A 133 1.21 12.70 -5.77
N SER A 134 2.31 12.80 -6.51
CA SER A 134 2.77 11.69 -7.34
C SER A 134 3.20 10.49 -6.50
N GLY A 135 3.81 10.71 -5.34
CA GLY A 135 4.16 9.65 -4.40
C GLY A 135 2.94 8.90 -3.86
N GLU A 136 1.92 9.60 -3.39
CA GLU A 136 0.72 8.98 -2.80
C GLU A 136 -0.19 8.36 -3.85
N ILE A 137 -0.47 9.07 -4.96
CA ILE A 137 -1.25 8.52 -6.08
C ILE A 137 -0.54 7.30 -6.66
N GLY A 138 0.78 7.36 -6.87
CA GLY A 138 1.55 6.23 -7.36
C GLY A 138 1.56 5.04 -6.40
N THR A 139 1.53 5.31 -5.09
CA THR A 139 1.39 4.26 -4.05
C THR A 139 0.03 3.57 -4.12
N GLY A 140 -1.06 4.34 -4.29
CA GLY A 140 -2.42 3.80 -4.46
C GLY A 140 -2.55 2.93 -5.71
N PHE A 141 -2.08 3.41 -6.87
CA PHE A 141 -2.09 2.61 -8.11
C PHE A 141 -1.23 1.35 -8.01
N ALA A 142 -0.04 1.45 -7.43
CA ALA A 142 0.84 0.30 -7.26
C ALA A 142 0.23 -0.77 -6.36
N SER A 143 -0.46 -0.37 -5.29
CA SER A 143 -1.21 -1.28 -4.41
C SER A 143 -2.27 -2.05 -5.19
N LEU A 144 -3.14 -1.35 -5.93
CA LEU A 144 -4.21 -1.95 -6.74
C LEU A 144 -3.68 -2.87 -7.85
N LEU A 145 -2.63 -2.42 -8.56
CA LEU A 145 -2.02 -3.23 -9.62
C LEU A 145 -1.35 -4.49 -9.06
N ALA A 146 -0.61 -4.36 -7.95
CA ALA A 146 0.04 -5.51 -7.32
C ALA A 146 -0.99 -6.51 -6.80
N GLU A 147 -2.05 -6.04 -6.14
CA GLU A 147 -3.17 -6.89 -5.69
C GLU A 147 -3.79 -7.66 -6.86
N LYS A 148 -4.13 -6.97 -7.96
CA LYS A 148 -4.72 -7.59 -9.16
C LYS A 148 -3.80 -8.65 -9.77
N LEU A 149 -2.51 -8.36 -9.88
CA LEU A 149 -1.52 -9.29 -10.44
C LEU A 149 -1.33 -10.52 -9.57
N VAL A 150 -1.21 -10.34 -8.26
CA VAL A 150 -1.01 -11.44 -7.32
C VAL A 150 -2.27 -12.31 -7.26
N ARG A 151 -3.47 -11.73 -7.27
CA ARG A 151 -4.73 -12.47 -7.36
C ARG A 151 -4.84 -13.25 -8.66
N SER A 152 -4.42 -12.67 -9.79
CA SER A 152 -4.39 -13.39 -11.06
C SER A 152 -3.40 -14.57 -11.08
N ARG A 153 -2.32 -14.51 -10.30
CA ARG A 153 -1.32 -15.60 -10.17
C ARG A 153 -1.75 -16.67 -9.19
N TYR A 154 -2.53 -16.29 -8.18
CA TYR A 154 -2.98 -17.16 -7.10
C TYR A 154 -4.49 -16.95 -6.88
N PRO A 155 -5.35 -17.44 -7.79
CA PRO A 155 -6.79 -17.17 -7.75
C PRO A 155 -7.46 -17.72 -6.49
N ASP A 156 -6.95 -18.84 -5.97
CA ASP A 156 -7.47 -19.46 -4.74
C ASP A 156 -6.88 -18.86 -3.46
N HIS A 157 -6.20 -17.71 -3.52
CA HIS A 157 -5.58 -17.08 -2.34
C HIS A 157 -6.23 -15.72 -2.05
N SER A 158 -6.37 -15.41 -0.76
CA SER A 158 -6.58 -14.04 -0.31
C SER A 158 -5.29 -13.24 -0.51
N VAL A 159 -5.42 -11.98 -0.92
CA VAL A 159 -4.28 -11.11 -1.19
C VAL A 159 -4.31 -9.89 -0.29
N SER A 160 -3.22 -9.67 0.43
CA SER A 160 -3.07 -8.58 1.38
C SER A 160 -1.90 -7.69 0.97
N VAL A 161 -2.10 -6.36 0.98
CA VAL A 161 -1.06 -5.37 0.69
C VAL A 161 -0.64 -4.70 2.00
N ILE A 162 0.57 -5.01 2.47
CA ILE A 162 1.03 -4.73 3.83
C ILE A 162 2.15 -3.69 3.78
N PRO A 163 2.03 -2.54 4.47
CA PRO A 163 3.07 -1.51 4.50
C PRO A 163 4.40 -2.03 5.05
N ALA A 164 5.43 -2.08 4.22
CA ALA A 164 6.69 -2.70 4.60
C ALA A 164 7.45 -1.89 5.67
N ASP A 165 7.37 -0.55 5.64
CA ASP A 165 8.00 0.30 6.66
C ASP A 165 7.41 0.06 8.07
N VAL A 166 6.13 -0.30 8.17
CA VAL A 166 5.48 -0.62 9.44
C VAL A 166 5.84 -2.04 9.88
N ALA A 167 5.75 -3.02 8.97
CA ALA A 167 6.09 -4.41 9.28
C ALA A 167 7.55 -4.54 9.76
N LEU A 168 8.50 -3.87 9.09
CA LEU A 168 9.92 -3.92 9.46
C LEU A 168 10.22 -3.27 10.83
N LYS A 169 9.40 -2.33 11.32
CA LYS A 169 9.59 -1.77 12.68
C LYS A 169 9.32 -2.76 13.81
N ALA A 170 8.69 -3.90 13.52
CA ALA A 170 8.50 -4.95 14.52
C ALA A 170 9.82 -5.63 14.91
N GLY A 171 10.78 -5.72 13.97
CA GLY A 171 12.02 -6.46 14.16
C GLY A 171 13.30 -5.65 14.13
N TRP A 172 13.25 -4.40 13.66
CA TRP A 172 14.44 -3.57 13.51
C TRP A 172 14.19 -2.15 14.01
N ALA A 173 15.15 -1.64 14.78
CA ALA A 173 15.16 -0.23 15.15
C ALA A 173 15.40 0.63 13.91
N LEU A 174 14.34 1.25 13.37
CA LEU A 174 14.43 2.10 12.17
C LEU A 174 14.82 3.56 12.48
N ARG A 175 15.08 3.90 13.75
CA ARG A 175 15.62 5.20 14.20
C ARG A 175 17.10 5.06 14.59
N SER A 176 17.92 6.07 14.28
CA SER A 176 19.32 6.07 14.75
C SER A 176 19.32 6.11 16.29
N THR A 177 19.82 5.06 16.94
CA THR A 177 19.98 5.00 18.39
C THR A 177 21.29 5.67 18.85
N SER A 178 22.22 5.93 17.93
CA SER A 178 23.51 6.58 18.19
C SER A 178 23.67 7.81 17.29
N GLY A 179 23.54 9.00 17.88
CA GLY A 179 23.36 10.30 17.20
C GLY A 179 24.52 10.85 16.35
N THR A 180 25.34 10.03 15.69
CA THR A 180 26.40 10.52 14.80
C THR A 180 26.59 9.61 13.59
N GLY A 181 26.00 10.00 12.44
CA GLY A 181 26.22 9.36 11.13
C GLY A 181 24.92 9.05 10.37
N ALA A 182 24.94 9.27 9.05
CA ALA A 182 23.89 8.77 8.17
C ALA A 182 23.94 7.23 8.13
N ARG A 183 22.78 6.57 8.17
CA ARG A 183 22.71 5.11 8.04
C ARG A 183 23.32 4.68 6.70
N PRO A 184 23.88 3.46 6.60
CA PRO A 184 24.22 2.87 5.31
C PRO A 184 23.05 2.98 4.33
N GLU A 185 23.33 3.33 3.07
CA GLU A 185 22.31 3.60 2.05
C GLU A 185 21.24 2.49 1.91
N PRO A 186 21.55 1.18 2.01
CA PRO A 186 20.54 0.13 1.97
C PRO A 186 19.51 0.20 3.10
N LEU A 187 19.86 0.72 4.28
CA LEU A 187 18.96 0.86 5.42
C LEU A 187 18.09 2.12 5.35
N GLN A 188 18.36 3.00 4.38
CA GLN A 188 17.53 4.17 4.07
C GLN A 188 16.43 3.83 3.06
N ARG A 189 16.63 2.77 2.26
CA ARG A 189 15.71 2.33 1.22
C ARG A 189 14.92 1.13 1.72
N ARG A 190 13.63 1.11 1.44
CA ARG A 190 12.70 0.01 1.78
C ARG A 190 11.66 -0.13 0.68
N PRO A 191 11.18 -1.35 0.37
CA PRO A 191 10.00 -1.51 -0.46
C PRO A 191 8.82 -0.76 0.17
N HIS A 192 7.82 -0.43 -0.63
CA HIS A 192 6.61 0.22 -0.12
C HIS A 192 5.71 -0.80 0.56
N PHE A 193 5.62 -2.00 -0.01
CA PHE A 193 4.73 -3.04 0.48
C PHE A 193 5.39 -4.42 0.46
N PHE A 194 4.95 -5.26 1.39
CA PHE A 194 4.86 -6.70 1.20
C PHE A 194 3.49 -6.99 0.60
N VAL A 195 3.42 -7.84 -0.43
CA VAL A 195 2.15 -8.39 -0.92
C VAL A 195 2.14 -9.87 -0.61
N GLU A 196 1.19 -10.27 0.22
CA GLU A 196 1.01 -11.64 0.66
C GLU A 196 -0.14 -12.29 -0.10
N ALA A 197 0.09 -13.46 -0.68
CA ALA A 197 -0.96 -14.39 -1.08
C ALA A 197 -1.03 -15.51 -0.06
N TRP A 198 -2.20 -15.66 0.57
CA TRP A 198 -2.45 -16.64 1.63
C TRP A 198 -3.70 -17.46 1.34
N GLN A 199 -3.64 -18.74 1.69
CA GLN A 199 -4.80 -19.63 1.72
C GLN A 199 -4.61 -20.60 2.90
N PRO A 200 -5.71 -21.09 3.52
CA PRO A 200 -5.63 -22.03 4.63
C PRO A 200 -4.80 -23.28 4.31
N GLY A 201 -3.97 -23.71 5.26
CA GLY A 201 -3.16 -24.92 5.20
C GLY A 201 -1.95 -24.85 4.27
N GLN A 202 -1.63 -23.67 3.71
CA GLN A 202 -0.57 -23.51 2.73
C GLN A 202 0.38 -22.38 3.12
N PRO A 203 1.68 -22.50 2.79
CA PRO A 203 2.64 -21.44 3.08
C PRO A 203 2.31 -20.13 2.37
N SER A 204 2.40 -19.01 3.08
CA SER A 204 2.24 -17.68 2.49
C SER A 204 3.29 -17.42 1.42
N LYS A 205 2.86 -16.85 0.30
CA LYS A 205 3.74 -16.39 -0.78
C LYS A 205 3.89 -14.89 -0.67
N ILE A 206 5.11 -14.41 -0.49
CA ILE A 206 5.40 -13.00 -0.24
C ILE A 206 6.15 -12.41 -1.43
N LEU A 207 5.67 -11.25 -1.90
CA LEU A 207 6.34 -10.44 -2.92
C LEU A 207 6.72 -9.08 -2.31
N LEU A 208 7.87 -8.55 -2.70
CA LEU A 208 8.23 -7.16 -2.42
C LEU A 208 7.68 -6.25 -3.51
N VAL A 209 7.10 -5.11 -3.14
CA VAL A 209 6.65 -4.12 -4.11
C VAL A 209 7.28 -2.78 -3.80
N SER A 210 7.93 -2.19 -4.79
CA SER A 210 8.42 -0.83 -4.73
C SER A 210 7.68 0.03 -5.75
N SER A 211 7.08 1.12 -5.26
CA SER A 211 6.34 2.07 -6.08
C SER A 211 7.12 3.38 -6.25
N LYS A 212 6.97 4.02 -7.40
CA LYS A 212 7.36 5.40 -7.65
C LYS A 212 6.28 6.08 -8.47
N GLY A 213 6.06 7.36 -8.25
CA GLY A 213 5.19 8.16 -9.10
C GLY A 213 5.87 9.45 -9.53
N THR A 214 5.56 9.92 -10.73
CA THR A 214 6.15 11.12 -11.31
C THR A 214 5.17 11.89 -12.19
N HIS A 215 5.28 13.22 -12.15
CA HIS A 215 4.64 14.11 -13.13
C HIS A 215 5.53 14.43 -14.34
N SER A 216 6.73 13.83 -14.38
CA SER A 216 7.71 14.01 -15.44
C SER A 216 7.52 13.00 -16.57
N SER A 217 8.44 12.99 -17.52
CA SER A 217 8.41 12.10 -18.68
C SER A 217 8.76 10.64 -18.33
N VAL A 218 8.49 9.75 -19.27
CA VAL A 218 8.86 8.32 -19.22
C VAL A 218 10.35 8.08 -18.87
N GLN A 219 11.28 8.92 -19.30
CA GLN A 219 12.70 8.78 -18.92
C GLN A 219 12.92 8.92 -17.40
N GLN A 220 12.11 9.75 -16.73
CA GLN A 220 12.14 9.86 -15.28
C GLN A 220 11.56 8.60 -14.62
N VAL A 221 10.58 7.94 -15.25
CA VAL A 221 10.07 6.64 -14.79
C VAL A 221 11.19 5.61 -14.82
N HIS A 222 12.00 5.56 -15.89
CA HIS A 222 13.12 4.61 -15.99
C HIS A 222 14.12 4.77 -14.83
N LYS A 223 14.55 6.02 -14.56
CA LYS A 223 15.42 6.35 -13.42
C LYS A 223 14.80 5.97 -12.07
N GLN A 224 13.51 6.26 -11.90
CA GLN A 224 12.78 5.93 -10.69
C GLN A 224 12.66 4.43 -10.47
N LEU A 225 12.42 3.64 -11.52
CA LEU A 225 12.39 2.18 -11.45
C LEU A 225 13.77 1.58 -11.15
N SER A 226 14.84 2.14 -11.72
CA SER A 226 16.23 1.79 -11.34
C SER A 226 16.44 2.04 -9.84
N THR A 227 16.11 3.23 -9.34
CA THR A 227 16.15 3.54 -7.91
C THR A 227 15.27 2.58 -7.09
N ALA A 228 14.08 2.22 -7.58
CA ALA A 228 13.15 1.30 -6.91
C ALA A 228 13.73 -0.13 -6.78
N SER A 229 14.58 -0.55 -7.72
CA SER A 229 15.28 -1.84 -7.64
C SER A 229 16.28 -1.92 -6.48
N ALA A 230 16.82 -0.78 -6.02
CA ALA A 230 17.62 -0.69 -4.80
C ALA A 230 16.76 -0.75 -3.51
N HIS A 231 15.46 -0.41 -3.60
CA HIS A 231 14.56 -0.55 -2.45
C HIS A 231 14.25 -2.02 -2.15
N VAL A 232 13.99 -2.83 -3.18
CA VAL A 232 13.71 -4.26 -3.00
C VAL A 232 14.95 -5.05 -2.59
N GLU A 233 16.15 -4.59 -2.99
CA GLU A 233 17.45 -5.14 -2.56
C GLU A 233 17.77 -4.94 -1.07
N SER A 234 17.00 -4.09 -0.37
CA SER A 234 17.21 -3.86 1.06
C SER A 234 16.65 -4.97 1.94
N VAL A 235 15.71 -5.79 1.45
CA VAL A 235 15.05 -6.82 2.27
C VAL A 235 15.04 -8.19 1.61
N HIS A 236 15.28 -9.22 2.43
CA HIS A 236 15.26 -10.62 2.02
C HIS A 236 14.49 -11.45 3.04
N ILE A 237 13.78 -12.47 2.54
CA ILE A 237 13.05 -13.46 3.32
C ILE A 237 13.58 -14.81 2.88
N GLY A 238 14.26 -15.50 3.78
CA GLY A 238 15.06 -16.68 3.47
C GLY A 238 16.42 -16.32 2.86
N PRO A 239 16.94 -17.15 1.94
CA PRO A 239 18.25 -16.91 1.32
C PRO A 239 18.32 -15.59 0.56
N TYR A 240 19.52 -15.01 0.52
CA TYR A 240 19.79 -13.76 -0.19
C TYR A 240 19.26 -13.82 -1.62
N GLY A 241 18.48 -12.80 -1.97
CA GLY A 241 18.07 -12.58 -3.34
C GLY A 241 17.07 -13.58 -3.94
N THR A 242 16.31 -14.30 -3.11
CA THR A 242 15.33 -15.30 -3.56
C THR A 242 13.88 -14.81 -3.55
N VAL A 243 13.62 -13.64 -2.97
CA VAL A 243 12.26 -13.08 -2.83
C VAL A 243 11.80 -12.49 -4.16
N PRO A 244 10.64 -12.90 -4.70
CA PRO A 244 10.08 -12.27 -5.88
C PRO A 244 9.72 -10.81 -5.60
N TYR A 245 9.81 -9.94 -6.61
CA TYR A 245 9.44 -8.54 -6.46
C TYR A 245 8.80 -7.94 -7.69
N LEU A 246 8.07 -6.84 -7.49
CA LEU A 246 7.49 -5.97 -8.51
C LEU A 246 8.05 -4.56 -8.35
N LEU A 247 8.45 -3.96 -9.47
CA LEU A 247 8.78 -2.54 -9.57
C LEU A 247 7.65 -1.87 -10.35
N ILE A 248 6.97 -0.91 -9.73
CA ILE A 248 5.83 -0.21 -10.33
C ILE A 248 6.11 1.28 -10.38
N GLY A 249 5.99 1.86 -11.57
CA GLY A 249 6.15 3.30 -11.82
C GLY A 249 4.83 3.88 -12.33
N THR A 250 4.37 4.97 -11.74
CA THR A 250 3.18 5.71 -12.18
C THR A 250 3.61 6.97 -12.90
N GLU A 251 3.31 7.04 -14.18
CA GLU A 251 3.47 8.22 -15.03
C GLU A 251 2.18 9.05 -14.97
N ILE A 252 2.29 10.29 -14.49
CA ILE A 252 1.18 11.22 -14.31
C ILE A 252 1.41 12.46 -15.19
N PRO A 253 1.26 12.33 -16.51
CA PRO A 253 1.51 13.43 -17.43
C PRO A 253 0.49 14.55 -17.23
N LYS A 254 0.86 15.79 -17.57
CA LYS A 254 0.00 16.96 -17.31
C LYS A 254 -1.26 17.02 -18.16
N LYS A 255 -1.23 16.46 -19.37
CA LYS A 255 -2.29 16.62 -20.39
C LYS A 255 -2.67 15.31 -21.09
N GLU A 256 -2.11 14.19 -20.64
CA GLU A 256 -2.32 12.87 -21.24
C GLU A 256 -2.88 11.92 -20.18
N SER A 257 -3.29 10.73 -20.62
CA SER A 257 -3.74 9.67 -19.72
C SER A 257 -2.60 9.15 -18.84
N LEU A 258 -2.94 8.74 -17.62
CA LEU A 258 -2.01 8.06 -16.73
C LEU A 258 -1.58 6.72 -17.32
N ALA A 259 -0.34 6.32 -17.02
CA ALA A 259 0.19 5.01 -17.35
C ALA A 259 0.94 4.40 -16.15
N LEU A 260 0.80 3.09 -15.98
CA LEU A 260 1.56 2.29 -15.04
C LEU A 260 2.61 1.51 -15.80
N HIS A 261 3.84 1.54 -15.32
CA HIS A 261 4.98 0.82 -15.85
C HIS A 261 5.36 -0.26 -14.84
N ILE A 262 5.50 -1.50 -15.28
CA ILE A 262 5.76 -2.62 -14.37
C ILE A 262 6.86 -3.55 -14.87
N LEU A 263 7.74 -3.93 -13.94
CA LEU A 263 8.72 -4.99 -14.09
C LEU A 263 8.59 -5.98 -12.93
N GLU A 264 8.93 -7.24 -13.18
CA GLU A 264 8.97 -8.29 -12.16
C GLU A 264 10.33 -8.97 -12.11
N ALA A 265 10.67 -9.53 -10.96
CA ALA A 265 11.61 -10.65 -10.91
C ALA A 265 10.94 -11.86 -10.26
N PRO A 266 11.13 -13.07 -10.82
CA PRO A 266 10.65 -14.29 -10.18
C PRO A 266 11.45 -14.56 -8.90
N GLY A 267 10.89 -15.41 -8.05
CA GLY A 267 11.55 -15.86 -6.83
C GLY A 267 10.95 -17.16 -6.35
N THR A 268 11.63 -17.78 -5.39
CA THR A 268 11.28 -19.10 -4.85
C THR A 268 10.89 -19.05 -3.38
N THR A 269 10.97 -17.87 -2.76
CA THR A 269 10.65 -17.69 -1.35
C THR A 269 9.17 -18.01 -1.08
N ALA A 270 8.96 -18.87 -0.08
CA ALA A 270 7.68 -19.08 0.58
C ALA A 270 7.91 -19.02 2.10
N LEU A 271 7.00 -18.38 2.82
CA LEU A 271 7.09 -18.25 4.27
C LEU A 271 6.58 -19.54 4.90
N ARG A 272 7.50 -20.45 5.20
CA ARG A 272 7.24 -21.79 5.75
C ARG A 272 7.71 -21.88 7.21
N PRO A 273 6.85 -21.60 8.21
CA PRO A 273 7.22 -21.76 9.61
C PRO A 273 7.88 -23.13 9.88
N SER A 274 8.97 -23.15 10.64
CA SER A 274 9.62 -24.40 11.06
C SER A 274 8.81 -25.08 12.17
N GLY A 275 8.48 -26.36 12.01
CA GLY A 275 7.79 -27.15 13.05
C GLY A 275 6.77 -28.15 12.52
N LYS A 276 6.05 -28.82 13.45
CA LYS A 276 4.93 -29.72 13.13
C LYS A 276 3.63 -28.97 12.79
N ALA A 277 3.50 -27.71 13.24
CA ALA A 277 2.37 -26.86 12.90
C ALA A 277 2.58 -26.28 11.50
N SER A 278 1.57 -26.44 10.62
CA SER A 278 1.61 -25.91 9.26
C SER A 278 1.44 -24.39 9.19
N GLU A 279 0.96 -23.76 10.26
CA GLU A 279 0.66 -22.33 10.35
C GLU A 279 1.11 -21.75 11.70
N ALA A 280 1.51 -20.49 11.71
CA ALA A 280 1.73 -19.73 12.94
C ALA A 280 0.40 -19.28 13.53
N ASP A 281 0.25 -19.32 14.85
CA ASP A 281 -0.91 -18.73 15.50
C ASP A 281 -0.82 -17.19 15.45
N LEU A 282 -1.68 -16.58 14.64
CA LEU A 282 -1.67 -15.14 14.37
C LEU A 282 -2.34 -14.31 15.48
N ASP A 283 -3.05 -14.96 16.40
CA ASP A 283 -3.72 -14.32 17.53
C ASP A 283 -2.72 -13.97 18.64
N LEU A 284 -1.53 -14.61 18.62
CA LEU A 284 -0.43 -14.34 19.53
C LEU A 284 -0.03 -12.86 19.52
N THR A 285 0.32 -12.36 20.69
CA THR A 285 0.88 -11.01 20.84
C THR A 285 2.18 -10.87 20.04
N LEU A 286 2.33 -9.75 19.35
CA LEU A 286 3.55 -9.49 18.59
C LEU A 286 4.67 -9.03 19.51
N ASP A 287 5.70 -9.86 19.63
CA ASP A 287 6.94 -9.47 20.29
C ASP A 287 7.77 -8.56 19.39
N GLN A 288 8.22 -7.45 19.98
CA GLN A 288 9.23 -6.58 19.40
C GLN A 288 10.57 -7.32 19.40
N GLU A 289 11.11 -7.56 18.22
CA GLU A 289 12.50 -7.98 18.07
C GLU A 289 13.41 -6.76 17.79
N ASN A 290 14.67 -6.85 18.20
CA ASN A 290 15.69 -5.83 17.97
C ASN A 290 16.87 -6.44 17.20
N ARG A 291 16.56 -6.97 16.00
CA ARG A 291 17.53 -7.64 15.13
C ARG A 291 18.55 -6.65 14.61
N VAL A 292 19.76 -7.16 14.39
CA VAL A 292 20.79 -6.45 13.63
C VAL A 292 20.35 -6.37 12.17
N ALA A 293 20.53 -5.21 11.55
CA ALA A 293 20.13 -4.97 10.16
C ALA A 293 21.24 -5.38 9.20
N ASP A 294 21.55 -6.68 9.20
CA ASP A 294 22.50 -7.33 8.30
C ASP A 294 21.85 -8.44 7.48
N VAL A 295 22.41 -8.66 6.31
CA VAL A 295 22.03 -9.69 5.35
C VAL A 295 23.24 -10.57 5.09
N VAL A 296 23.03 -11.87 5.23
CA VAL A 296 24.02 -12.90 4.97
C VAL A 296 24.03 -13.23 3.48
N ARG A 297 25.17 -13.02 2.83
CA ARG A 297 25.45 -13.51 1.48
C ARG A 297 26.30 -14.78 1.58
N HIS A 298 25.84 -15.83 0.89
CA HIS A 298 26.67 -17.00 0.64
C HIS A 298 27.42 -16.77 -0.67
N ALA A 299 28.65 -16.26 -0.59
CA ALA A 299 29.59 -16.34 -1.70
C ALA A 299 30.29 -17.71 -1.67
N GLU A 300 30.79 -18.18 -2.81
CA GLU A 300 31.24 -19.56 -3.04
C GLU A 300 32.24 -20.13 -2.02
N ARG A 301 32.91 -19.29 -1.20
CA ARG A 301 33.87 -19.73 -0.17
C ARG A 301 33.83 -18.96 1.16
N GLU A 302 33.00 -17.93 1.32
CA GLU A 302 32.98 -17.12 2.56
C GLU A 302 31.60 -16.51 2.84
N ARG A 303 31.21 -16.53 4.12
CA ARG A 303 29.99 -15.88 4.61
C ARG A 303 30.29 -14.40 4.82
N THR A 304 29.73 -13.54 3.98
CA THR A 304 29.85 -12.08 4.14
C THR A 304 28.52 -11.50 4.61
N THR A 305 28.59 -10.49 5.49
CA THR A 305 27.41 -9.72 5.93
C THR A 305 27.43 -8.33 5.29
N ILE A 306 26.26 -7.89 4.83
CA ILE A 306 26.04 -6.56 4.24
C ILE A 306 24.84 -5.90 4.91
N PRO A 307 24.73 -4.56 4.95
CA PRO A 307 23.57 -3.90 5.55
C PRO A 307 22.26 -4.25 4.84
N GLY A 308 21.20 -4.57 5.58
CA GLY A 308 19.85 -4.82 5.03
C GLY A 308 18.96 -5.56 6.04
N PHE A 309 17.77 -5.97 5.63
CA PHE A 309 16.81 -6.66 6.49
C PHE A 309 16.65 -8.10 6.02
N GLN A 310 17.06 -9.08 6.82
CA GLN A 310 16.88 -10.49 6.48
C GLN A 310 16.03 -11.23 7.53
N VAL A 311 14.95 -11.86 7.06
CA VAL A 311 14.19 -12.83 7.84
C VAL A 311 14.73 -14.22 7.52
N LEU A 312 15.33 -14.91 8.49
CA LEU A 312 15.84 -16.27 8.32
C LEU A 312 14.76 -17.32 8.63
N PRO A 313 14.89 -18.58 8.15
CA PRO A 313 13.86 -19.62 8.29
C PRO A 313 13.36 -19.85 9.72
N GLU A 314 14.24 -19.79 10.71
CA GLU A 314 13.92 -19.89 12.15
C GLU A 314 12.96 -18.80 12.64
N SER A 315 12.80 -17.73 11.86
CA SER A 315 11.97 -16.56 12.17
C SER A 315 10.71 -16.47 11.33
N PHE A 316 10.43 -17.46 10.46
CA PHE A 316 9.28 -17.40 9.56
C PHE A 316 7.95 -17.40 10.30
N ALA A 317 7.85 -18.09 11.44
CA ALA A 317 6.65 -18.05 12.30
C ALA A 317 6.39 -16.63 12.83
N TRP A 318 7.41 -16.01 13.44
CA TRP A 318 7.34 -14.63 13.92
C TRP A 318 6.98 -13.65 12.80
N PHE A 319 7.61 -13.77 11.64
CA PHE A 319 7.34 -12.85 10.53
C PHE A 319 5.94 -13.03 9.94
N SER A 320 5.36 -14.23 10.01
CA SER A 320 3.95 -14.46 9.64
C SER A 320 3.01 -13.66 10.56
N ILE A 321 3.30 -13.65 11.86
CA ILE A 321 2.57 -12.86 12.86
C ILE A 321 2.76 -11.36 12.58
N VAL A 322 3.99 -10.90 12.27
CA VAL A 322 4.28 -9.50 11.91
C VAL A 322 3.41 -9.04 10.74
N LEU A 323 3.35 -9.82 9.66
CA LEU A 323 2.58 -9.48 8.46
C LEU A 323 1.08 -9.40 8.77
N ALA A 324 0.51 -10.45 9.35
CA ALA A 324 -0.92 -10.52 9.64
C ALA A 324 -1.38 -9.45 10.65
N ARG A 325 -0.58 -9.18 11.68
CA ARG A 325 -0.91 -8.13 12.66
C ARG A 325 -0.68 -6.72 12.11
N THR A 326 0.29 -6.51 11.24
CA THR A 326 0.44 -5.22 10.54
C THR A 326 -0.74 -4.94 9.61
N GLU A 327 -1.26 -5.97 8.93
CA GLU A 327 -2.50 -5.88 8.17
C GLU A 327 -3.69 -5.52 9.08
N ALA A 328 -3.92 -6.27 10.16
CA ALA A 328 -4.99 -6.00 11.12
C ALA A 328 -4.92 -4.58 11.71
N ALA A 329 -3.71 -4.09 12.01
CA ALA A 329 -3.49 -2.72 12.43
C ALA A 329 -3.90 -1.71 11.35
N THR A 330 -3.57 -1.97 10.09
CA THR A 330 -3.93 -1.09 8.97
C THR A 330 -5.45 -1.01 8.79
N LEU A 331 -6.12 -2.17 8.84
CA LEU A 331 -7.58 -2.26 8.68
C LEU A 331 -8.32 -1.56 9.82
N THR A 332 -7.93 -1.82 11.08
CA THR A 332 -8.53 -1.15 12.23
C THR A 332 -8.21 0.35 12.30
N ALA A 333 -7.03 0.77 11.82
CA ALA A 333 -6.70 2.18 11.69
C ALA A 333 -7.61 2.88 10.65
N PHE A 334 -7.91 2.19 9.55
CA PHE A 334 -8.77 2.69 8.49
C PHE A 334 -10.23 2.89 8.94
N THR A 335 -10.74 2.07 9.87
CA THR A 335 -12.08 2.26 10.46
C THR A 335 -12.15 3.32 11.55
N GLY A 336 -11.11 4.15 11.70
CA GLY A 336 -11.04 5.23 12.69
C GLY A 336 -10.01 5.04 13.82
N GLY A 337 -9.30 3.91 13.86
CA GLY A 337 -8.17 3.64 14.73
C GLY A 337 -8.47 3.64 16.24
N GLY A 338 -7.45 3.44 17.07
CA GLY A 338 -7.54 3.51 18.54
C GLY A 338 -7.04 2.26 19.24
N LYS A 339 -7.55 1.98 20.44
CA LYS A 339 -7.18 0.79 21.23
C LYS A 339 -7.24 -0.51 20.41
N PRO A 340 -8.24 -0.73 19.53
CA PRO A 340 -8.26 -1.91 18.65
C PRO A 340 -7.05 -1.99 17.70
N THR A 341 -6.52 -0.87 17.23
CA THR A 341 -5.27 -0.84 16.43
C THR A 341 -4.04 -1.06 17.29
N ALA A 342 -4.01 -0.48 18.49
CA ALA A 342 -2.84 -0.52 19.38
C ALA A 342 -2.44 -1.95 19.77
N GLN A 343 -3.40 -2.89 19.85
CA GLN A 343 -3.11 -4.28 20.24
C GLN A 343 -2.25 -5.02 19.20
N TYR A 344 -2.24 -4.57 17.94
CA TYR A 344 -1.55 -5.24 16.85
C TYR A 344 -0.13 -4.76 16.61
N LEU A 345 0.26 -3.63 17.22
CA LEU A 345 1.53 -2.96 16.97
C LEU A 345 2.49 -3.15 18.13
N THR A 346 3.79 -3.21 17.83
CA THR A 346 4.84 -3.07 18.82
C THR A 346 5.10 -1.59 19.19
N LYS A 347 6.01 -1.36 20.14
CA LYS A 347 6.43 0.00 20.53
C LYS A 347 7.03 0.77 19.36
N ASP A 348 7.92 0.17 18.58
CA ASP A 348 8.59 0.86 17.48
C ASP A 348 7.72 0.96 16.23
N GLN A 349 6.75 0.05 16.08
CA GLN A 349 5.65 0.22 15.15
C GLN A 349 4.70 1.35 15.56
N GLY A 350 4.84 1.89 16.78
CA GLY A 350 4.15 3.08 17.23
C GLY A 350 2.83 2.83 17.97
N ARG A 351 2.67 1.65 18.58
CA ARG A 351 1.53 1.30 19.48
C ARG A 351 1.00 2.47 20.32
N ARG A 352 1.90 3.25 20.92
CA ARG A 352 1.57 4.39 21.80
C ARG A 352 0.64 5.43 21.16
N HIS A 353 0.71 5.61 19.85
CA HIS A 353 -0.09 6.59 19.11
C HIS A 353 -1.57 6.20 19.05
N PHE A 354 -1.89 4.94 19.32
CA PHE A 354 -3.23 4.39 19.31
C PHE A 354 -3.75 4.02 20.71
N GLN A 355 -2.91 4.16 21.75
CA GLN A 355 -3.30 3.83 23.14
C GLN A 355 -4.11 4.93 23.84
N HIS A 356 -4.01 6.17 23.35
CA HIS A 356 -4.67 7.32 23.97
C HIS A 356 -5.93 7.64 23.16
N ASP A 357 -7.06 7.86 23.84
CA ASP A 357 -8.28 8.34 23.20
C ASP A 357 -8.05 9.81 22.81
N VAL A 358 -7.72 10.03 21.54
CA VAL A 358 -7.15 11.30 21.06
C VAL A 358 -8.14 12.47 21.14
N HIS A 359 -9.44 12.25 21.37
CA HIS A 359 -10.39 13.34 21.66
C HIS A 359 -11.48 12.88 22.64
N ALA A 360 -11.89 13.78 23.53
CA ALA A 360 -13.20 13.68 24.19
C ALA A 360 -14.28 13.55 23.10
N ASN A 361 -15.11 12.49 23.16
CA ASN A 361 -16.07 11.99 22.15
C ASN A 361 -15.58 11.00 21.07
N THR A 362 -14.33 10.51 21.09
CA THR A 362 -13.93 9.44 20.14
C THR A 362 -14.65 8.11 20.35
N ASP A 363 -15.12 7.82 21.56
CA ASP A 363 -15.96 6.65 21.82
C ASP A 363 -17.34 6.72 21.14
N ARG A 364 -17.83 7.91 20.74
CA ARG A 364 -19.08 8.06 19.97
C ARG A 364 -18.88 8.12 18.45
N LEU A 365 -17.65 8.37 17.97
CA LEU A 365 -17.33 8.46 16.54
C LEU A 365 -17.00 7.10 15.90
N ARG A 366 -16.72 6.07 16.72
CA ARG A 366 -16.26 4.74 16.28
C ARG A 366 -17.38 3.73 16.00
N ASP A 367 -18.63 4.16 16.10
CA ASP A 367 -19.81 3.29 16.04
C ASP A 367 -20.77 3.67 14.90
N ALA A 368 -20.25 4.29 13.82
CA ALA A 368 -21.07 4.51 12.63
C ALA A 368 -21.35 3.15 11.97
N GLU A 369 -22.61 2.75 11.98
CA GLU A 369 -23.10 1.55 11.32
C GLU A 369 -23.91 1.93 10.08
N HIS A 370 -23.44 1.50 8.91
CA HIS A 370 -24.14 1.71 7.65
C HIS A 370 -24.33 0.39 6.93
N ARG A 371 -25.51 0.20 6.35
CA ARG A 371 -25.82 -0.92 5.47
C ARG A 371 -25.60 -0.50 4.02
N ILE A 372 -24.61 -1.08 3.35
CA ILE A 372 -24.21 -0.76 1.97
C ILE A 372 -24.21 -2.07 1.17
N HIS A 373 -24.96 -2.13 0.08
CA HIS A 373 -25.15 -3.38 -0.70
C HIS A 373 -25.61 -4.57 0.15
N ASP A 374 -26.52 -4.33 1.10
CA ASP A 374 -27.02 -5.33 2.05
C ASP A 374 -25.96 -5.94 3.00
N ILE A 375 -24.80 -5.31 3.10
CA ILE A 375 -23.74 -5.67 4.03
C ILE A 375 -23.66 -4.59 5.11
N ASP A 376 -23.66 -5.02 6.37
CA ASP A 376 -23.50 -4.11 7.51
C ASP A 376 -22.01 -3.83 7.75
N PHE A 377 -21.64 -2.55 7.74
CA PHE A 377 -20.29 -2.07 7.96
C PHE A 377 -20.21 -1.23 9.24
N LEU A 378 -19.09 -1.37 9.96
CA LEU A 378 -18.76 -0.55 11.12
C LEU A 378 -17.51 0.29 10.84
N GLY A 379 -17.55 1.54 11.28
CA GLY A 379 -16.40 2.43 11.18
C GLY A 379 -16.68 3.87 11.62
N THR A 380 -16.20 4.82 10.83
CA THR A 380 -16.27 6.25 11.17
C THR A 380 -16.79 7.07 10.00
N ASP A 381 -17.60 8.06 10.31
CA ASP A 381 -18.03 9.10 9.36
C ASP A 381 -17.08 10.29 9.41
N HIS A 382 -16.99 11.01 8.30
CA HIS A 382 -16.32 12.29 8.20
C HIS A 382 -17.14 13.25 7.35
N VAL A 383 -17.59 14.32 7.98
CA VAL A 383 -18.36 15.39 7.34
C VAL A 383 -17.44 16.56 7.07
N TYR A 384 -17.40 17.02 5.83
CA TYR A 384 -16.62 18.19 5.41
C TYR A 384 -17.33 18.95 4.29
N ARG A 385 -16.72 20.06 3.83
CA ARG A 385 -17.25 20.85 2.71
C ARG A 385 -16.40 20.63 1.46
N LEU A 386 -17.05 20.21 0.38
CA LEU A 386 -16.49 20.14 -0.97
C LEU A 386 -17.11 21.27 -1.79
N ASN A 387 -16.30 22.19 -2.31
CA ASN A 387 -16.77 23.41 -3.02
C ASN A 387 -17.88 24.18 -2.25
N GLY A 388 -17.81 24.18 -0.91
CA GLY A 388 -18.81 24.82 -0.04
C GLY A 388 -20.03 23.96 0.33
N THR A 389 -20.31 22.88 -0.41
CA THR A 389 -21.41 21.95 -0.14
C THR A 389 -20.99 20.89 0.89
N ARG A 390 -21.90 20.56 1.80
CA ARG A 390 -21.67 19.55 2.84
C ARG A 390 -21.74 18.13 2.26
N VAL A 391 -20.70 17.35 2.50
CA VAL A 391 -20.59 15.96 2.09
C VAL A 391 -20.18 15.09 3.27
N GLU A 392 -20.60 13.84 3.22
CA GLU A 392 -20.30 12.83 4.24
C GLU A 392 -19.56 11.67 3.57
N ALA A 393 -18.37 11.37 4.08
CA ALA A 393 -17.61 10.18 3.72
C ALA A 393 -17.64 9.18 4.88
N PHE A 394 -17.69 7.89 4.57
CA PHE A 394 -17.67 6.80 5.53
C PHE A 394 -16.53 5.84 5.19
N SER A 395 -15.75 5.45 6.21
CA SER A 395 -14.71 4.42 6.12
C SER A 395 -14.99 3.34 7.15
N GLY A 396 -14.97 2.08 6.73
CA GLY A 396 -15.38 0.98 7.60
C GLY A 396 -14.90 -0.39 7.14
N LEU A 397 -15.31 -1.39 7.90
CA LEU A 397 -15.03 -2.81 7.68
C LEU A 397 -16.33 -3.60 7.92
N LYS A 398 -16.55 -4.68 7.18
CA LYS A 398 -17.73 -5.56 7.39
C LYS A 398 -17.83 -5.92 8.88
N LYS A 399 -19.01 -5.78 9.46
CA LYS A 399 -19.23 -5.83 10.91
C LYS A 399 -18.67 -7.09 11.59
N SER A 400 -18.81 -8.26 10.99
CA SER A 400 -18.22 -9.51 11.51
C SER A 400 -16.69 -9.49 11.49
N LEU A 401 -16.09 -9.08 10.38
CA LEU A 401 -14.63 -8.93 10.22
C LEU A 401 -14.07 -7.92 11.22
N TYR A 402 -14.76 -6.79 11.41
CA TYR A 402 -14.44 -5.83 12.46
C TYR A 402 -14.50 -6.47 13.84
N THR A 403 -15.53 -7.25 14.14
CA THR A 403 -15.69 -7.92 15.44
C THR A 403 -14.54 -8.89 15.72
N HIS A 404 -14.06 -9.63 14.71
CA HIS A 404 -12.87 -10.47 14.84
C HIS A 404 -11.62 -9.65 15.19
N LEU A 405 -11.36 -8.57 14.43
CA LEU A 405 -10.21 -7.71 14.65
C LEU A 405 -10.34 -6.84 15.92
N HIS A 406 -11.54 -6.55 16.38
CA HIS A 406 -11.73 -5.83 17.64
C HIS A 406 -11.24 -6.69 18.82
N HIS A 407 -11.53 -8.00 18.78
CA HIS A 407 -11.19 -8.98 19.82
C HIS A 407 -9.84 -9.69 19.63
N GLY A 408 -8.98 -9.24 18.71
CA GLY A 408 -7.66 -9.84 18.53
C GLY A 408 -7.65 -11.18 17.78
N ARG A 409 -8.77 -11.59 17.17
CA ARG A 409 -8.94 -12.89 16.47
C ARG A 409 -8.55 -12.79 15.00
N VAL A 410 -7.25 -12.60 14.75
CA VAL A 410 -6.67 -12.48 13.41
C VAL A 410 -6.87 -13.75 12.59
N ASN A 411 -6.74 -14.93 13.19
CA ASN A 411 -6.95 -16.20 12.48
C ASN A 411 -8.38 -16.29 11.91
N GLU A 412 -9.38 -15.93 12.69
CA GLU A 412 -10.78 -15.95 12.25
C GLU A 412 -11.08 -14.89 11.20
N TYR A 413 -10.52 -13.68 11.36
CA TYR A 413 -10.60 -12.66 10.32
C TYR A 413 -10.08 -13.18 8.98
N ARG A 414 -8.90 -13.82 8.95
CA ARG A 414 -8.31 -14.34 7.70
C ARG A 414 -9.16 -15.44 7.08
N ARG A 415 -9.68 -16.37 7.89
CA ARG A 415 -10.59 -17.43 7.42
C ARG A 415 -11.85 -16.85 6.80
N GLU A 416 -12.53 -15.94 7.50
CA GLU A 416 -13.78 -15.36 7.00
C GLU A 416 -13.55 -14.52 5.74
N VAL A 417 -12.50 -13.67 5.70
CA VAL A 417 -12.14 -12.93 4.47
C VAL A 417 -11.87 -13.86 3.30
N HIS A 418 -11.18 -14.97 3.56
CA HIS A 418 -10.91 -15.95 2.53
C HIS A 418 -12.18 -16.62 1.99
N GLU A 419 -13.14 -16.97 2.85
CA GLU A 419 -14.44 -17.50 2.45
C GLU A 419 -15.26 -16.48 1.64
N LEU A 420 -15.16 -15.19 1.99
CA LEU A 420 -15.88 -14.10 1.33
C LEU A 420 -15.22 -13.58 0.04
N ARG A 421 -14.01 -14.02 -0.31
CA ARG A 421 -13.15 -13.39 -1.33
C ARG A 421 -13.81 -13.18 -2.70
N ASP A 422 -14.74 -14.06 -3.08
CA ASP A 422 -15.44 -14.04 -4.38
C ASP A 422 -16.89 -13.53 -4.27
N LEU A 423 -17.31 -13.07 -3.08
CA LEU A 423 -18.70 -12.68 -2.77
C LEU A 423 -18.88 -11.16 -2.63
N TRP A 424 -17.81 -10.38 -2.76
CA TRP A 424 -17.88 -8.92 -2.63
C TRP A 424 -18.60 -8.26 -3.81
N PRO A 425 -19.54 -7.33 -3.56
CA PRO A 425 -20.22 -6.60 -4.62
C PRO A 425 -19.25 -5.76 -5.46
N GLY A 426 -19.43 -5.76 -6.78
CA GLY A 426 -18.64 -4.93 -7.71
C GLY A 426 -19.23 -3.55 -8.00
N GLY A 427 -20.36 -3.19 -7.38
CA GLY A 427 -21.03 -1.91 -7.60
C GLY A 427 -20.23 -0.73 -7.07
N SER A 428 -20.16 0.35 -7.84
CA SER A 428 -19.48 1.60 -7.45
C SER A 428 -20.41 2.65 -6.83
N THR A 429 -21.70 2.33 -6.67
CA THR A 429 -22.75 3.18 -6.09
C THR A 429 -23.71 2.33 -5.27
N ALA A 430 -24.37 2.90 -4.26
CA ALA A 430 -25.39 2.20 -3.50
C ALA A 430 -26.56 3.14 -3.15
N LYS A 431 -27.65 2.58 -2.63
CA LYS A 431 -28.76 3.40 -2.12
C LYS A 431 -28.22 4.39 -1.09
N GLN A 432 -28.49 5.68 -1.27
CA GLN A 432 -28.00 6.81 -0.45
C GLN A 432 -26.50 7.14 -0.57
N TRP A 433 -25.72 6.41 -1.38
CA TRP A 433 -24.28 6.64 -1.54
C TRP A 433 -23.91 6.92 -3.00
N SER A 434 -23.32 8.09 -3.23
CA SER A 434 -22.94 8.56 -4.57
C SER A 434 -21.75 7.80 -5.14
N ALA A 435 -20.78 7.42 -4.30
CA ALA A 435 -19.70 6.52 -4.68
C ALA A 435 -19.37 5.55 -3.54
N VAL A 436 -19.10 4.30 -3.89
CA VAL A 436 -18.80 3.19 -2.97
C VAL A 436 -17.62 2.39 -3.53
N SER A 437 -16.71 1.99 -2.65
CA SER A 437 -15.58 1.12 -2.96
C SER A 437 -15.46 0.08 -1.87
N ILE A 438 -15.81 -1.18 -2.18
CA ILE A 438 -15.61 -2.34 -1.29
C ILE A 438 -14.41 -3.13 -1.81
N ARG A 439 -13.48 -3.48 -0.91
CA ARG A 439 -12.28 -4.24 -1.24
C ARG A 439 -12.37 -5.68 -0.72
N ALA A 440 -11.51 -6.55 -1.25
CA ALA A 440 -11.52 -7.98 -0.91
C ALA A 440 -11.11 -8.28 0.54
N ASP A 441 -10.42 -7.35 1.19
CA ASP A 441 -10.12 -7.35 2.63
C ASP A 441 -11.36 -6.99 3.50
N GLY A 442 -12.50 -6.71 2.86
CA GLY A 442 -13.78 -6.39 3.49
C GLY A 442 -13.94 -4.94 3.93
N THR A 443 -12.99 -4.07 3.58
CA THR A 443 -13.08 -2.63 3.85
C THR A 443 -14.03 -1.95 2.88
N VAL A 444 -14.64 -0.86 3.34
CA VAL A 444 -15.47 0.01 2.53
C VAL A 444 -15.05 1.46 2.68
N LEU A 445 -15.07 2.19 1.57
CA LEU A 445 -15.05 3.65 1.53
C LEU A 445 -16.29 4.11 0.76
N ALA A 446 -17.08 5.02 1.31
CA ALA A 446 -18.29 5.54 0.68
C ALA A 446 -18.41 7.06 0.86
N ILE A 447 -19.07 7.74 -0.07
CA ILE A 447 -19.31 9.20 0.01
C ILE A 447 -20.68 9.56 -0.54
N ARG A 448 -21.34 10.53 0.09
CA ARG A 448 -22.65 11.06 -0.30
C ARG A 448 -22.75 12.57 -0.09
N LEU A 449 -23.70 13.17 -0.79
CA LEU A 449 -24.22 14.48 -0.43
C LEU A 449 -24.96 14.36 0.91
N GLN A 450 -24.76 15.33 1.79
CA GLN A 450 -25.61 15.49 2.96
C GLN A 450 -26.65 16.55 2.61
N GLU A 451 -27.91 16.14 2.50
CA GLU A 451 -29.03 17.09 2.44
C GLU A 451 -29.07 17.88 3.76
N GLU A 452 -29.37 19.19 3.69
CA GLU A 452 -29.32 20.11 4.83
C GLU A 452 -30.25 19.74 6.00
#